data_AF-A0A1J5MM20-F1
#
_entry.id   AF-A0A1J5MM20-F1
#
_cell.length_a   1.000
_cell.length_b   1.000
_cell.length_c   1.000
_cell.angle_alpha   90.00
_cell.angle_beta   90.00
_cell.angle_gamma   90.00
#
_symmetry.space_group_name_H-M   'P 1'
#
loop_
_entity.id
_entity.type
_entity.pdbx_description
1 polymer ?
#
loop_
_entity_poly.entity_id
_entity_poly.type
_entity_poly.pdbx_seq_one_letter_code
_entity_poly.pdbx_strand_id
1 'polypeptide(L)'
;MTYSLWLGERSFPKAPLFEFLQFHNVFFDLFLVIFFISVFIVFVLKPKPLIGLSVVFLYVIMASQDQNRLQPFFFELILAVLAMTLFSNDKKRVEQCLLLIFVGTYFWSGVHKANSDFFNKWMLAMNNRIPFVPEELRAMFTFSISILEASFGLLLISKFTRRYGVLLITLMHSIIVGTLLIEGFGYAVIPLTFFNVFTLIILFYNSKLTLRDVFRIDNKKTIAVFLFTIIFPVFNFFGFYDHLLSFSYFSGKPKYCRIWLLNNEDYEKLPEKYSQYINEWKGSYYVDLNYWSQESIGVGVYPEIRVYNQINKQFQELLGNSEATKIELY
;
A
#
# COMPACT_ATOMS: atom_id res chain seq x y z
N MET A 1 14.15 0.17 7.76
CA MET A 1 14.04 1.51 8.37
C MET A 1 12.58 1.96 8.36
N THR A 2 11.70 1.31 9.13
CA THR A 2 10.27 1.66 9.21
C THR A 2 9.77 1.78 10.66
N TYR A 3 10.66 1.68 11.65
CA TYR A 3 10.26 1.78 13.06
C TYR A 3 9.65 3.17 13.37
N SER A 4 10.14 4.23 12.72
CA SER A 4 9.61 5.59 12.82
C SER A 4 8.15 5.73 12.35
N LEU A 5 7.66 4.83 11.48
CA LEU A 5 6.23 4.77 11.13
C LEU A 5 5.35 4.45 12.34
N TRP A 6 5.90 3.69 13.28
CA TRP A 6 5.16 3.12 14.39
C TRP A 6 5.32 3.93 15.69
N LEU A 7 6.42 4.67 15.83
CA LEU A 7 6.70 5.51 16.99
C LEU A 7 6.25 6.95 16.80
N GLY A 8 5.98 7.65 17.91
CA GLY A 8 5.45 9.01 17.91
C GLY A 8 6.46 10.10 17.65
N GLU A 9 7.71 9.90 18.06
CA GLU A 9 8.80 10.84 17.80
C GLU A 9 9.39 10.60 16.41
N ARG A 10 9.03 11.48 15.48
CA ARG A 10 9.50 11.47 14.10
C ARG A 10 9.36 12.86 13.48
N SER A 11 10.09 13.14 12.41
CA SER A 11 9.96 14.42 11.71
C SER A 11 8.62 14.50 10.99
N PHE A 12 8.19 13.46 10.29
CA PHE A 12 6.97 13.50 9.48
C PHE A 12 5.67 13.49 10.31
N PRO A 13 4.75 14.43 10.07
CA PRO A 13 3.52 14.53 10.87
C PRO A 13 2.66 13.26 10.82
N LYS A 14 1.91 12.99 11.89
CA LYS A 14 0.87 11.95 11.90
C LYS A 14 -0.38 12.49 11.18
N ALA A 15 -1.08 11.60 10.47
CA ALA A 15 -2.33 11.93 9.79
C ALA A 15 -3.47 11.03 10.30
N PRO A 16 -4.03 11.30 11.49
CA PRO A 16 -5.03 10.44 12.10
C PRO A 16 -6.31 10.41 11.27
N LEU A 17 -7.04 9.31 11.35
CA LEU A 17 -8.38 9.24 10.78
C LEU A 17 -9.37 10.13 11.56
N PHE A 18 -9.19 10.23 12.88
CA PHE A 18 -9.98 11.06 13.77
C PHE A 18 -9.07 11.87 14.71
N GLU A 19 -9.27 13.19 14.81
CA GLU A 19 -8.40 14.07 15.60
C GLU A 19 -8.29 13.65 17.09
N PHE A 20 -9.39 13.13 17.67
CA PHE A 20 -9.41 12.70 19.08
C PHE A 20 -8.59 11.42 19.38
N LEU A 21 -8.14 10.68 18.35
CA LEU A 21 -7.33 9.47 18.53
C LEU A 21 -5.82 9.75 18.56
N GLN A 22 -5.39 11.00 18.49
CA GLN A 22 -3.97 11.33 18.56
C GLN A 22 -3.44 11.22 19.99
N PHE A 23 -2.56 10.24 20.20
CA PHE A 23 -1.75 10.14 21.41
C PHE A 23 -0.31 10.55 21.10
N HIS A 24 0.18 11.51 21.87
CA HIS A 24 1.53 12.10 21.73
C HIS A 24 2.53 11.52 22.72
N ASN A 25 2.41 10.22 23.05
CA ASN A 25 3.24 9.58 24.07
C ASN A 25 4.00 8.39 23.48
N VAL A 26 5.34 8.49 23.44
CA VAL A 26 6.23 7.45 22.89
C VAL A 26 6.12 6.13 23.63
N PHE A 27 5.95 6.14 24.96
CA PHE A 27 5.79 4.91 25.74
C PHE A 27 4.48 4.20 25.39
N PHE A 28 3.42 4.96 25.12
CA PHE A 28 2.16 4.40 24.67
C PHE A 28 2.27 3.79 23.27
N ASP A 29 2.92 4.49 22.33
CA ASP A 29 3.18 3.95 20.98
C ASP A 29 4.03 2.67 21.06
N LEU A 30 5.09 2.67 21.88
CA LEU A 30 5.93 1.49 22.09
C LEU A 30 5.17 0.32 22.71
N PHE A 31 4.34 0.59 23.73
CA PHE A 31 3.47 -0.42 24.33
C PHE A 31 2.52 -1.02 23.29
N LEU A 32 1.85 -0.18 22.48
CA LEU A 32 0.94 -0.66 21.45
C LEU A 32 1.65 -1.51 20.40
N VAL A 33 2.84 -1.11 19.96
CA VAL A 33 3.65 -1.87 18.98
C VAL A 33 4.09 -3.20 19.56
N ILE A 34 4.66 -3.22 20.77
CA ILE A 34 5.10 -4.46 21.42
C ILE A 34 3.90 -5.38 21.66
N PHE A 35 2.76 -4.83 22.09
CA PHE A 35 1.53 -5.58 22.31
C PHE A 35 1.01 -6.16 20.99
N PHE A 36 0.95 -5.37 19.92
CA PHE A 36 0.56 -5.84 18.59
C PHE A 36 1.47 -6.98 18.10
N ILE A 37 2.80 -6.80 18.17
CA ILE A 37 3.77 -7.82 17.75
C ILE A 37 3.60 -9.09 18.59
N SER A 38 3.44 -8.96 19.90
CA SER A 38 3.26 -10.10 20.81
C SER A 38 2.00 -10.88 20.47
N VAL A 39 0.86 -10.20 20.32
CA VAL A 39 -0.41 -10.82 19.95
C VAL A 39 -0.32 -11.45 18.54
N PHE A 40 0.37 -10.81 17.61
CA PHE A 40 0.61 -11.34 16.26
C PHE A 40 1.45 -12.62 16.29
N ILE A 41 2.55 -12.65 17.06
CA ILE A 41 3.37 -13.85 17.23
C ILE A 41 2.55 -14.98 17.86
N VAL A 42 1.77 -14.67 18.91
CA VAL A 42 0.87 -15.66 19.52
C VAL A 42 -0.17 -16.16 18.51
N PHE A 43 -0.69 -15.30 17.63
CA PHE A 43 -1.61 -15.71 16.56
C PHE A 43 -0.93 -16.66 15.56
N VAL A 44 0.29 -16.35 15.11
CA VAL A 44 1.05 -17.22 14.20
C VAL A 44 1.29 -18.60 14.81
N LEU A 45 1.63 -18.66 16.10
CA LEU A 45 1.85 -19.92 16.81
C LEU A 45 0.54 -20.65 17.15
N LYS A 46 -0.53 -19.90 17.44
CA LYS A 46 -1.84 -20.39 17.90
C LYS A 46 -2.95 -19.55 17.27
N PRO A 47 -3.39 -19.88 16.04
CA PRO A 47 -4.35 -19.08 15.28
C PRO A 47 -5.79 -19.26 15.79
N LYS A 48 -6.07 -18.80 17.01
CA LYS A 48 -7.42 -18.80 17.60
C LYS A 48 -8.18 -17.54 17.18
N PRO A 49 -9.52 -17.64 16.97
CA PRO A 49 -10.31 -16.50 16.52
C PRO A 49 -10.20 -15.24 17.39
N LEU A 50 -10.20 -15.40 18.72
CA LEU A 50 -10.10 -14.25 19.62
C LEU A 50 -8.76 -13.51 19.47
N ILE A 51 -7.67 -14.25 19.28
CA ILE A 51 -6.32 -13.69 19.12
C ILE A 51 -6.23 -12.98 17.77
N GLY A 52 -6.73 -13.61 16.71
CA GLY A 52 -6.75 -12.99 15.38
C GLY A 52 -7.65 -11.75 15.32
N LEU A 53 -8.80 -11.76 16.00
CA LEU A 53 -9.64 -10.56 16.14
C LEU A 53 -8.90 -9.45 16.90
N SER A 54 -8.11 -9.80 17.92
CA SER A 54 -7.27 -8.86 18.65
C SER A 54 -6.20 -8.25 17.75
N VAL A 55 -5.55 -9.04 16.88
CA VAL A 55 -4.60 -8.53 15.87
C VAL A 55 -5.28 -7.51 14.95
N VAL A 56 -6.42 -7.87 14.36
CA VAL A 56 -7.15 -6.98 13.43
C VAL A 56 -7.57 -5.69 14.13
N PHE A 57 -8.12 -5.82 15.34
CA PHE A 57 -8.58 -4.67 16.13
C PHE A 57 -7.44 -3.72 16.49
N LEU A 58 -6.31 -4.26 16.99
CA LEU A 58 -5.14 -3.45 17.31
C LEU A 58 -4.59 -2.73 16.09
N TYR A 59 -4.50 -3.42 14.95
CA TYR A 59 -4.05 -2.78 13.71
C TYR A 59 -4.99 -1.65 13.28
N VAL A 60 -6.31 -1.84 13.36
CA VAL A 60 -7.29 -0.79 13.04
C VAL A 60 -7.12 0.42 13.96
N ILE A 61 -6.91 0.22 15.26
CA ILE A 61 -6.60 1.33 16.19
C ILE A 61 -5.33 2.05 15.73
N MET A 62 -4.25 1.31 15.50
CA MET A 62 -2.96 1.89 15.12
C MET A 62 -3.07 2.66 13.79
N ALA A 63 -3.73 2.10 12.78
CA ALA A 63 -3.99 2.76 11.50
C ALA A 63 -4.89 3.99 11.62
N SER A 64 -5.83 3.99 12.59
CA SER A 64 -6.70 5.15 12.85
C SER A 64 -5.95 6.31 13.51
N GLN A 65 -4.87 6.03 14.25
CA GLN A 65 -3.98 7.07 14.81
C GLN A 65 -3.09 7.72 13.76
N ASP A 66 -2.79 7.01 12.67
CA ASP A 66 -1.96 7.50 11.58
C ASP A 66 -2.22 6.68 10.29
N GLN A 67 -2.90 7.30 9.34
CA GLN A 67 -3.29 6.67 8.07
C GLN A 67 -2.07 6.20 7.25
N ASN A 68 -0.88 6.78 7.46
CA ASN A 68 0.35 6.31 6.81
C ASN A 68 0.70 4.85 7.16
N ARG A 69 0.12 4.27 8.23
CA ARG A 69 0.28 2.85 8.58
C ARG A 69 -0.53 1.91 7.68
N LEU A 70 -1.52 2.42 6.92
CA LEU A 70 -2.32 1.65 5.95
C LEU A 70 -1.56 1.35 4.65
N GLN A 71 -0.36 0.79 4.77
CA GLN A 71 0.45 0.40 3.61
C GLN A 71 -0.07 -0.91 2.98
N PRO A 72 0.16 -1.14 1.67
CA PRO A 72 -0.36 -2.32 0.97
C PRO A 72 -0.02 -3.64 1.66
N PHE A 73 1.23 -3.79 2.15
CA PHE A 73 1.68 -4.99 2.85
C PHE A 73 0.88 -5.30 4.11
N PHE A 74 0.68 -4.29 4.97
CA PHE A 74 -0.03 -4.48 6.22
C PHE A 74 -1.52 -4.72 5.97
N PHE A 75 -2.11 -4.03 5.00
CA PHE A 75 -3.50 -4.24 4.62
C PHE A 75 -3.76 -5.67 4.13
N GLU A 76 -2.94 -6.18 3.20
CA GLU A 76 -3.06 -7.55 2.68
C GLU A 76 -2.87 -8.60 3.79
N LEU A 77 -1.88 -8.40 4.67
CA LEU A 77 -1.63 -9.28 5.82
C LEU A 77 -2.81 -9.32 6.79
N ILE A 78 -3.43 -8.17 7.07
CA ILE A 78 -4.55 -8.07 8.00
C ILE A 78 -5.83 -8.69 7.40
N LEU A 79 -6.03 -8.58 6.08
CA LEU A 79 -7.09 -9.33 5.39
C LEU A 79 -6.86 -10.84 5.49
N ALA A 80 -5.61 -11.31 5.37
CA ALA A 80 -5.28 -12.72 5.54
C ALA A 80 -5.54 -13.21 6.98
N VAL A 81 -5.14 -12.43 8.00
CA VAL A 81 -5.45 -12.70 9.41
C VAL A 81 -6.96 -12.74 9.63
N LEU A 82 -7.70 -11.79 9.06
CA LEU A 82 -9.16 -11.75 9.16
C LEU A 82 -9.79 -13.00 8.54
N ALA A 83 -9.35 -13.42 7.34
CA ALA A 83 -9.83 -14.63 6.70
C ALA A 83 -9.59 -15.89 7.56
N MET A 84 -8.38 -16.06 8.09
CA MET A 84 -8.04 -17.17 8.99
C MET A 84 -8.86 -17.14 10.29
N THR A 85 -9.14 -15.94 10.80
CA THR A 85 -9.92 -15.72 12.02
C THR A 85 -11.40 -16.07 11.83
N LEU A 86 -12.01 -15.58 10.76
CA LEU A 86 -13.44 -15.72 10.49
C LEU A 86 -13.83 -17.17 10.18
N PHE A 87 -12.88 -17.96 9.65
CA PHE A 87 -13.08 -19.30 9.14
C PHE A 87 -12.10 -20.32 9.75
N SER A 88 -11.67 -20.14 11.00
CA SER A 88 -10.67 -20.99 11.66
C SER A 88 -10.98 -22.50 11.61
N ASN A 89 -12.26 -22.86 11.53
CA ASN A 89 -12.74 -24.25 11.51
C ASN A 89 -13.01 -24.78 10.09
N ASP A 90 -12.89 -23.96 9.05
CA ASP A 90 -13.16 -24.30 7.66
C ASP A 90 -11.94 -23.96 6.79
N LYS A 91 -11.00 -24.90 6.73
CA LYS A 91 -9.74 -24.75 5.97
C LYS A 91 -9.98 -24.41 4.50
N LYS A 92 -10.99 -25.03 3.89
CA LYS A 92 -11.33 -24.80 2.48
C LYS A 92 -11.81 -23.36 2.27
N ARG A 93 -12.53 -22.80 3.23
CA ARG A 93 -12.98 -21.40 3.20
C ARG A 93 -11.87 -20.41 3.45
N VAL A 94 -10.94 -20.71 4.35
CA VAL A 94 -9.72 -19.92 4.52
C VAL A 94 -8.95 -19.87 3.21
N GLU A 95 -8.70 -21.03 2.60
CA GLU A 95 -8.03 -21.15 1.31
C GLU A 95 -8.75 -20.35 0.20
N GLN A 96 -10.09 -20.43 0.14
CA GLN A 96 -10.91 -19.62 -0.77
C GLN A 96 -10.71 -18.12 -0.55
N CYS A 97 -10.78 -17.65 0.69
CA CYS A 97 -10.67 -16.23 1.01
C CYS A 97 -9.27 -15.68 0.73
N LEU A 98 -8.22 -16.44 1.09
CA LEU A 98 -6.84 -16.10 0.74
C LEU A 98 -6.66 -16.03 -0.78
N LEU A 99 -7.22 -16.98 -1.53
CA LEU A 99 -7.17 -16.94 -3.00
C LEU A 99 -7.86 -15.69 -3.55
N LEU A 100 -9.03 -15.31 -3.01
CA LEU A 100 -9.74 -14.10 -3.42
C LEU A 100 -8.97 -12.82 -3.09
N ILE A 101 -8.19 -12.78 -2.00
CA ILE A 101 -7.29 -11.67 -1.70
C ILE A 101 -6.24 -11.55 -2.80
N PHE A 102 -5.51 -12.62 -3.12
CA PHE A 102 -4.49 -12.59 -4.18
C PHE A 102 -5.06 -12.29 -5.57
N VAL A 103 -6.23 -12.87 -5.91
CA VAL A 103 -6.94 -12.54 -7.15
C VAL A 103 -7.23 -11.04 -7.18
N GLY A 104 -7.79 -10.48 -6.11
CA GLY A 104 -8.05 -9.06 -5.97
C GLY A 104 -6.78 -8.21 -6.12
N THR A 105 -5.71 -8.55 -5.39
CA THR A 105 -4.42 -7.87 -5.41
C THR A 105 -3.89 -7.74 -6.84
N TYR A 106 -3.77 -8.85 -7.58
CA TYR A 106 -3.18 -8.83 -8.92
C TYR A 106 -4.13 -8.31 -9.99
N PHE A 107 -5.40 -8.70 -9.93
CA PHE A 107 -6.40 -8.23 -10.88
C PHE A 107 -6.55 -6.70 -10.81
N TRP A 108 -6.81 -6.16 -9.62
CA TRP A 108 -7.00 -4.72 -9.46
C TRP A 108 -5.72 -3.93 -9.65
N SER A 109 -4.56 -4.45 -9.24
CA SER A 109 -3.27 -3.81 -9.52
C SER A 109 -3.04 -3.66 -11.03
N GLY A 110 -3.30 -4.71 -11.83
CA GLY A 110 -3.20 -4.62 -13.29
C GLY A 110 -4.24 -3.69 -13.91
N VAL A 111 -5.51 -3.81 -13.50
CA VAL A 111 -6.62 -2.98 -14.01
C VAL A 111 -6.39 -1.50 -13.72
N HIS A 112 -5.94 -1.14 -12.52
CA HIS A 112 -5.66 0.27 -12.19
C HIS A 112 -4.49 0.84 -12.98
N LYS A 113 -3.55 0.01 -13.46
CA LYS A 113 -2.42 0.43 -14.33
C LYS A 113 -2.84 0.75 -15.77
N ALA A 114 -4.06 0.44 -16.17
CA ALA A 114 -4.59 0.78 -17.49
C ALA A 114 -4.98 2.28 -17.56
N ASN A 115 -3.99 3.17 -17.46
CA ASN A 115 -4.15 4.62 -17.53
C ASN A 115 -2.92 5.30 -18.15
N SER A 116 -3.09 6.55 -18.58
CA SER A 116 -2.03 7.33 -19.25
C SER A 116 -0.84 7.65 -18.35
N ASP A 117 -1.06 7.90 -17.05
CA ASP A 117 0.01 8.27 -16.13
C ASP A 117 0.98 7.10 -15.91
N PHE A 118 0.44 5.89 -15.76
CA PHE A 118 1.23 4.67 -15.73
C PHE A 118 2.02 4.49 -17.02
N PHE A 119 1.34 4.58 -18.17
CA PHE A 119 1.96 4.41 -19.48
C PHE A 119 3.13 5.38 -19.67
N ASN A 120 2.93 6.67 -19.40
CA ASN A 120 3.95 7.70 -19.57
C ASN A 120 5.16 7.47 -18.65
N LYS A 121 4.92 7.18 -17.36
CA LYS A 121 5.98 6.92 -16.38
C LYS A 121 6.80 5.68 -16.76
N TRP A 122 6.13 4.60 -17.17
CA TRP A 122 6.80 3.38 -17.59
C TRP A 122 7.50 3.51 -18.94
N MET A 123 6.89 4.20 -19.89
CA MET A 123 7.51 4.46 -21.19
C MET A 123 8.80 5.27 -21.02
N LEU A 124 8.82 6.27 -20.14
CA LEU A 124 10.04 6.99 -19.77
C LEU A 124 11.10 6.05 -19.18
N ALA A 125 10.71 5.15 -18.28
CA ALA A 125 11.64 4.15 -17.72
C ALA A 125 12.18 3.19 -18.80
N MET A 126 11.34 2.73 -19.73
CA MET A 126 11.78 1.91 -20.87
C MET A 126 12.70 2.68 -21.80
N ASN A 127 12.44 3.97 -22.01
CA ASN A 127 13.30 4.87 -22.78
C ASN A 127 14.70 4.98 -22.20
N ASN A 128 14.79 5.07 -20.87
CA ASN A 128 16.08 5.21 -20.19
C ASN A 128 16.84 3.87 -20.08
N ARG A 129 16.13 2.74 -19.88
CA ARG A 129 16.77 1.45 -19.58
C ARG A 129 17.10 0.61 -20.82
N ILE A 130 16.24 0.64 -21.84
CA ILE A 130 16.39 -0.16 -23.05
C ILE A 130 16.25 0.69 -24.33
N PRO A 131 17.04 1.77 -24.48
CA PRO A 131 16.94 2.67 -25.64
C PRO A 131 17.21 1.99 -26.99
N PHE A 132 17.88 0.84 -26.98
CA PHE A 132 18.21 0.05 -28.15
C PHE A 132 17.03 -0.77 -28.71
N VAL A 133 15.92 -0.90 -27.97
CA VAL A 133 14.70 -1.56 -28.44
C VAL A 133 13.83 -0.54 -29.18
N PRO A 134 13.26 -0.87 -30.37
CA PRO A 134 12.34 0.02 -31.08
C PRO A 134 11.24 0.59 -30.18
N GLU A 135 10.88 1.86 -30.40
CA GLU A 135 9.87 2.56 -29.59
C GLU A 135 8.52 1.84 -29.62
N GLU A 136 8.12 1.32 -30.78
CA GLU A 136 6.86 0.62 -30.98
C GLU A 136 6.78 -0.66 -30.11
N LEU A 137 7.89 -1.40 -30.00
CA LEU A 137 7.97 -2.60 -29.16
C LEU A 137 7.95 -2.25 -27.67
N ARG A 138 8.63 -1.18 -27.27
CA ARG A 138 8.59 -0.68 -25.88
C ARG A 138 7.21 -0.17 -25.49
N ALA A 139 6.54 0.55 -26.39
CA ALA A 139 5.18 1.03 -26.20
C ALA A 139 4.19 -0.14 -26.11
N MET A 140 4.29 -1.12 -27.01
CA MET A 140 3.46 -2.33 -26.99
C MET A 140 3.66 -3.12 -25.69
N PHE A 141 4.91 -3.31 -25.26
CA PHE A 141 5.23 -3.94 -23.99
C PHE A 141 4.63 -3.17 -22.82
N THR A 142 4.85 -1.85 -22.75
CA THR A 142 4.34 -0.97 -21.69
C THR A 142 2.82 -1.05 -21.57
N PHE A 143 2.11 -1.02 -22.70
CA PHE A 143 0.66 -1.20 -22.74
C PHE A 143 0.25 -2.58 -22.19
N SER A 144 0.95 -3.63 -22.61
CA SER A 144 0.65 -5.00 -22.21
C SER A 144 0.84 -5.28 -20.71
N ILE A 145 1.68 -4.53 -19.99
CA ILE A 145 1.95 -4.77 -18.55
C ILE A 145 0.65 -4.82 -17.74
N SER A 146 -0.25 -3.86 -17.97
CA SER A 146 -1.54 -3.78 -17.27
C SER A 146 -2.41 -5.03 -17.51
N ILE A 147 -2.51 -5.46 -18.77
CA ILE A 147 -3.29 -6.63 -19.21
C ILE A 147 -2.67 -7.92 -18.68
N LEU A 148 -1.36 -8.06 -18.77
CA LEU A 148 -0.62 -9.22 -18.30
C LEU A 148 -0.84 -9.41 -16.80
N GLU A 149 -0.61 -8.37 -15.99
CA GLU A 149 -0.77 -8.47 -14.54
C GLU A 149 -2.22 -8.79 -14.14
N ALA A 150 -3.21 -8.13 -14.75
CA ALA A 150 -4.60 -8.43 -14.49
C ALA A 150 -4.95 -9.88 -14.89
N SER A 151 -4.45 -10.34 -16.03
CA SER A 151 -4.65 -11.71 -16.51
C SER A 151 -4.04 -12.75 -15.56
N PHE A 152 -2.90 -12.46 -14.94
CA PHE A 152 -2.26 -13.37 -14.00
C PHE A 152 -3.13 -13.59 -12.75
N GLY A 153 -3.78 -12.53 -12.26
CA GLY A 153 -4.78 -12.63 -11.20
C GLY A 153 -5.97 -13.51 -11.61
N LEU A 154 -6.48 -13.35 -12.84
CA LEU A 154 -7.58 -14.19 -13.36
C LEU A 154 -7.19 -15.67 -13.52
N LEU A 155 -5.94 -15.96 -13.92
CA LEU A 155 -5.44 -17.33 -14.06
C LEU A 155 -5.49 -18.10 -12.73
N LEU A 156 -5.41 -17.42 -11.57
CA LEU A 156 -5.50 -18.05 -10.25
C LEU A 156 -6.89 -18.65 -9.94
N ILE A 157 -7.94 -18.15 -10.57
CA ILE A 157 -9.34 -18.51 -10.26
C ILE A 157 -9.62 -19.97 -10.65
N SER A 158 -9.24 -20.39 -11.86
CA SER A 158 -9.49 -21.74 -12.36
C SER A 158 -8.38 -22.70 -11.94
N LYS A 159 -8.76 -23.88 -11.43
CA LYS A 159 -7.82 -24.95 -11.06
C LYS A 159 -6.90 -25.40 -12.21
N PHE A 160 -7.34 -25.23 -13.46
CA PHE A 160 -6.58 -25.66 -14.64
C PHE A 160 -5.49 -24.64 -15.01
N THR A 161 -5.73 -23.36 -14.73
CA THR A 161 -4.83 -22.26 -15.07
C THR A 161 -3.99 -21.79 -13.89
N ARG A 162 -4.39 -22.12 -12.65
CA ARG A 162 -3.80 -21.61 -11.41
C ARG A 162 -2.30 -21.79 -11.33
N ARG A 163 -1.79 -22.97 -11.69
CA ARG A 163 -0.34 -23.24 -11.70
C ARG A 163 0.42 -22.24 -12.59
N TYR A 164 -0.15 -21.87 -13.73
CA TYR A 164 0.44 -20.89 -14.63
C TYR A 164 0.35 -19.48 -14.05
N GLY A 165 -0.77 -19.12 -13.44
CA GLY A 165 -0.89 -17.85 -12.69
C GLY A 165 0.18 -17.72 -11.61
N VAL A 166 0.37 -18.77 -10.79
CA VAL A 166 1.40 -18.80 -9.74
C VAL A 166 2.81 -18.64 -10.34
N LEU A 167 3.13 -19.37 -11.42
CA LEU A 167 4.44 -19.28 -12.08
C LEU A 167 4.70 -17.90 -12.68
N LEU A 168 3.71 -17.32 -13.37
CA LEU A 168 3.82 -16.02 -14.02
C LEU A 168 3.94 -14.88 -13.01
N ILE A 169 3.16 -14.93 -11.92
CA ILE A 169 3.29 -13.99 -10.81
C ILE A 169 4.67 -14.12 -10.17
N THR A 170 5.15 -15.34 -9.92
CA THR A 170 6.48 -15.59 -9.37
C THR A 170 7.57 -14.99 -10.28
N LEU A 171 7.49 -15.23 -11.59
CA LEU A 171 8.41 -14.68 -12.57
C LEU A 171 8.40 -13.15 -12.57
N MET A 172 7.22 -12.53 -12.61
CA MET A 172 7.06 -11.08 -12.58
C MET A 172 7.71 -10.48 -11.33
N HIS A 173 7.48 -11.06 -10.16
CA HIS A 173 8.05 -10.59 -8.90
C HIS A 173 9.56 -10.79 -8.82
N SER A 174 10.09 -11.89 -9.38
CA SER A 174 11.54 -12.10 -9.49
C SER A 174 12.19 -11.02 -10.37
N ILE A 175 11.55 -10.62 -11.47
CA ILE A 175 12.02 -9.51 -12.31
C ILE A 175 11.99 -8.18 -11.54
N ILE A 176 10.90 -7.89 -10.82
CA ILE A 176 10.77 -6.68 -10.00
C ILE A 176 11.88 -6.63 -8.94
N VAL A 177 12.04 -7.70 -8.15
CA VAL A 177 13.08 -7.78 -7.11
C VAL A 177 14.47 -7.65 -7.72
N GLY A 178 14.76 -8.37 -8.81
CA GLY A 178 16.03 -8.25 -9.52
C GLY A 178 16.33 -6.82 -9.96
N THR A 179 15.33 -6.11 -10.49
CA THR A 179 15.46 -4.70 -10.90
C THR A 179 15.75 -3.80 -9.69
N LEU A 180 14.99 -3.93 -8.61
CA LEU A 180 15.19 -3.12 -7.40
C LEU A 180 16.55 -3.36 -6.75
N LEU A 181 17.04 -4.60 -6.76
CA LEU A 181 18.37 -4.94 -6.27
C LEU A 181 19.48 -4.27 -7.09
N ILE A 182 19.34 -4.23 -8.42
CA ILE A 182 20.30 -3.57 -9.32
C ILE A 182 20.28 -2.05 -9.13
N GLU A 183 19.10 -1.46 -8.94
CA GLU A 183 18.96 0.00 -8.86
C GLU A 183 19.29 0.59 -7.49
N GLY A 184 19.39 -0.23 -6.44
CA GLY A 184 19.81 0.25 -5.13
C GLY A 184 18.70 0.91 -4.29
N PHE A 185 17.44 0.87 -4.74
CA PHE A 185 16.33 1.53 -4.05
C PHE A 185 15.04 0.68 -4.05
N GLY A 186 14.02 1.11 -3.29
CA GLY A 186 12.70 0.47 -3.28
C GLY A 186 12.61 -0.82 -2.48
N TYR A 187 13.57 -1.09 -1.60
CA TYR A 187 13.64 -2.31 -0.78
C TYR A 187 12.41 -2.55 0.11
N ALA A 188 11.62 -1.52 0.40
CA ALA A 188 10.38 -1.63 1.16
C ALA A 188 9.34 -2.59 0.53
N VAL A 189 9.43 -2.85 -0.78
CA VAL A 189 8.52 -3.76 -1.51
C VAL A 189 8.91 -5.23 -1.34
N ILE A 190 10.18 -5.52 -1.04
CA ILE A 190 10.73 -6.88 -1.03
C ILE A 190 10.01 -7.82 -0.03
N PRO A 191 9.72 -7.42 1.23
CA PRO A 191 9.05 -8.31 2.18
C PRO A 191 7.67 -8.77 1.69
N LEU A 192 6.88 -7.86 1.11
CA LEU A 192 5.57 -8.19 0.53
C LEU A 192 5.72 -9.15 -0.65
N THR A 193 6.68 -8.90 -1.53
CA THR A 193 6.96 -9.77 -2.65
C THR A 193 7.24 -11.20 -2.21
N PHE A 194 8.11 -11.40 -1.23
CA PHE A 194 8.40 -12.74 -0.72
C PHE A 194 7.17 -13.38 -0.08
N PHE A 195 6.44 -12.66 0.77
CA PHE A 195 5.21 -13.16 1.37
C PHE A 195 4.22 -13.65 0.32
N ASN A 196 3.98 -12.85 -0.73
CA ASN A 196 3.02 -13.16 -1.77
C ASN A 196 3.46 -14.37 -2.60
N VAL A 197 4.71 -14.39 -3.06
CA VAL A 197 5.25 -15.49 -3.88
C VAL A 197 5.27 -16.81 -3.11
N PHE A 198 5.77 -16.82 -1.87
CA PHE A 198 5.79 -18.05 -1.07
C PHE A 198 4.39 -18.55 -0.75
N THR A 199 3.46 -17.66 -0.40
CA THR A 199 2.08 -18.05 -0.11
C THR A 199 1.41 -18.65 -1.35
N LEU A 200 1.60 -18.05 -2.53
CA LEU A 200 1.10 -18.59 -3.80
C LEU A 200 1.66 -19.97 -4.13
N ILE A 201 2.96 -20.17 -3.98
CA ILE A 201 3.61 -21.45 -4.26
C ILE A 201 3.12 -22.52 -3.28
N ILE A 202 3.15 -22.23 -1.98
CA ILE A 202 2.84 -23.22 -0.94
C ILE A 202 1.36 -23.58 -0.94
N LEU A 203 0.46 -22.60 -1.00
CA LEU A 203 -0.98 -22.85 -0.86
C LEU A 203 -1.66 -23.16 -2.19
N PHE A 204 -1.23 -22.53 -3.30
CA PHE A 204 -2.05 -22.47 -4.50
C PHE A 204 -1.48 -23.19 -5.71
N TYR A 205 -0.19 -23.56 -5.73
CA TYR A 205 0.42 -24.24 -6.88
C TYR A 205 -0.29 -25.55 -7.25
N ASN A 206 -0.63 -26.37 -6.24
CA ASN A 206 -1.35 -27.64 -6.41
C ASN A 206 -2.76 -27.64 -5.78
N SER A 207 -3.32 -26.45 -5.51
CA SER A 207 -4.65 -26.32 -4.88
C SER A 207 -5.75 -26.97 -5.73
N LYS A 208 -6.65 -27.70 -5.08
CA LYS A 208 -7.79 -28.37 -5.72
C LYS A 208 -9.07 -27.53 -5.74
N LEU A 209 -9.04 -26.28 -5.25
CA LEU A 209 -10.20 -25.39 -5.27
C LEU A 209 -10.73 -25.22 -6.70
N THR A 210 -12.02 -25.50 -6.90
CA THR A 210 -12.68 -25.36 -8.19
C THR A 210 -13.19 -23.93 -8.41
N LEU A 211 -13.53 -23.57 -9.66
CA LEU A 211 -14.18 -22.28 -9.98
C LEU A 211 -15.43 -22.05 -9.11
N ARG A 212 -16.24 -23.10 -8.94
CA ARG A 212 -17.44 -23.06 -8.10
C ARG A 212 -17.10 -22.77 -6.64
N ASP A 213 -15.99 -23.32 -6.14
CA ASP A 213 -15.55 -23.04 -4.77
C ASP A 213 -15.12 -21.58 -4.61
N VAL A 214 -14.42 -21.00 -5.59
CA VAL A 214 -13.98 -19.59 -5.55
C VAL A 214 -15.17 -18.63 -5.44
N PHE A 215 -16.21 -18.84 -6.24
CA PHE A 215 -17.40 -17.99 -6.27
C PHE A 215 -18.52 -18.45 -5.33
N ARG A 216 -18.27 -19.42 -4.46
CA ARG A 216 -19.26 -19.85 -3.47
C ARG A 216 -19.37 -18.80 -2.36
N ILE A 217 -20.39 -17.94 -2.45
CA ILE A 217 -20.70 -16.90 -1.47
C ILE A 217 -22.04 -17.27 -0.80
N ASP A 218 -21.96 -18.10 0.24
CA ASP A 218 -23.12 -18.62 0.98
C ASP A 218 -23.11 -18.24 2.46
N ASN A 219 -22.20 -17.33 2.86
CA ASN A 219 -22.06 -16.86 4.23
C ASN A 219 -21.77 -15.35 4.26
N LYS A 220 -22.42 -14.61 5.18
CA LYS A 220 -22.21 -13.18 5.43
C LYS A 220 -20.74 -12.81 5.66
N LYS A 221 -19.96 -13.68 6.31
CA LYS A 221 -18.52 -13.46 6.53
C LYS A 221 -17.72 -13.48 5.22
N THR A 222 -18.10 -14.36 4.28
CA THR A 222 -17.42 -14.49 2.98
C THR A 222 -17.76 -13.30 2.09
N ILE A 223 -18.98 -12.78 2.20
CA ILE A 223 -19.39 -11.52 1.55
C ILE A 223 -18.43 -10.39 1.95
N ALA A 224 -18.07 -10.25 3.23
CA ALA A 224 -17.16 -9.18 3.66
C ALA A 224 -15.80 -9.24 2.95
N VAL A 225 -15.13 -10.39 2.93
CA VAL A 225 -13.84 -10.56 2.22
C VAL A 225 -14.00 -10.24 0.74
N PHE A 226 -15.04 -10.80 0.11
CA PHE A 226 -15.32 -10.56 -1.31
C PHE A 226 -15.57 -9.08 -1.61
N LEU A 227 -16.30 -8.36 -0.75
CA LEU A 227 -16.52 -6.93 -0.90
C LEU A 227 -15.21 -6.16 -0.87
N PHE A 228 -14.36 -6.38 0.14
CA PHE A 228 -13.09 -5.65 0.27
C PHE A 228 -12.10 -5.95 -0.87
N THR A 229 -12.06 -7.19 -1.37
CA THR A 229 -11.04 -7.58 -2.36
C THR A 229 -11.51 -7.47 -3.80
N ILE A 230 -12.80 -7.64 -4.08
CA ILE A 230 -13.35 -7.66 -5.44
C ILE A 230 -14.21 -6.44 -5.74
N ILE A 231 -15.11 -6.02 -4.85
CA ILE A 231 -16.09 -4.97 -5.19
C ILE A 231 -15.57 -3.57 -4.86
N PHE A 232 -15.02 -3.36 -3.68
CA PHE A 232 -14.61 -2.02 -3.23
C PHE A 232 -13.53 -1.36 -4.07
N PRO A 233 -12.54 -2.08 -4.64
CA PRO A 233 -11.57 -1.47 -5.54
C PRO A 233 -12.18 -0.78 -6.78
N VAL A 234 -13.40 -1.14 -7.19
CA VAL A 234 -14.14 -0.44 -8.26
C VAL A 234 -14.44 1.01 -7.87
N PHE A 235 -14.76 1.26 -6.60
CA PHE A 235 -15.12 2.60 -6.12
C PHE A 235 -13.94 3.59 -6.15
N ASN A 236 -12.69 3.10 -6.27
CA ASN A 236 -11.53 3.97 -6.49
C ASN A 236 -11.58 4.70 -7.83
N PHE A 237 -12.22 4.13 -8.87
CA PHE A 237 -12.43 4.85 -10.14
C PHE A 237 -13.26 6.11 -10.00
N PHE A 238 -14.11 6.17 -8.97
CA PHE A 238 -15.00 7.28 -8.69
C PHE A 238 -14.52 8.15 -7.52
N GLY A 239 -13.33 7.88 -6.98
CA GLY A 239 -12.79 8.60 -5.82
C GLY A 239 -13.48 8.30 -4.49
N PHE A 240 -14.30 7.25 -4.40
CA PHE A 240 -14.99 6.85 -3.17
C PHE A 240 -14.24 5.79 -2.35
N TYR A 241 -13.07 5.36 -2.80
CA TYR A 241 -12.25 4.38 -2.10
C TYR A 241 -10.76 4.64 -2.34
N ASP A 242 -9.96 4.48 -1.31
CA ASP A 242 -8.57 4.92 -1.30
C ASP A 242 -7.66 4.07 -2.20
N HIS A 243 -6.64 4.70 -2.74
CA HIS A 243 -5.72 4.06 -3.69
C HIS A 243 -4.99 2.84 -3.12
N LEU A 244 -4.57 2.89 -1.86
CA LEU A 244 -3.81 1.78 -1.25
C LEU A 244 -4.73 0.59 -0.96
N LEU A 245 -5.95 0.86 -0.49
CA LEU A 245 -6.94 -0.16 -0.17
C LEU A 245 -7.56 -0.79 -1.43
N SER A 246 -7.48 -0.11 -2.57
CA SER A 246 -7.94 -0.58 -3.87
C SER A 246 -6.88 -1.30 -4.70
N PHE A 247 -5.70 -1.60 -4.12
CA PHE A 247 -4.55 -2.18 -4.81
C PHE A 247 -4.02 -1.29 -5.97
N SER A 248 -4.23 0.03 -5.90
CA SER A 248 -3.87 1.03 -6.93
C SER A 248 -2.53 1.72 -6.66
N TYR A 249 -1.75 1.29 -5.66
CA TYR A 249 -0.52 1.99 -5.22
C TYR A 249 0.50 2.25 -6.35
N PHE A 250 0.88 1.21 -7.10
CA PHE A 250 1.85 1.32 -8.22
C PHE A 250 1.19 1.59 -9.57
N SER A 251 -0.03 2.14 -9.58
CA SER A 251 -0.78 2.39 -10.81
C SER A 251 -0.46 3.74 -11.47
N GLY A 252 0.39 4.57 -10.87
CA GLY A 252 0.66 5.92 -11.37
C GLY A 252 -0.48 6.93 -11.15
N LYS A 253 -1.69 6.48 -10.83
CA LYS A 253 -2.88 7.30 -10.50
C LYS A 253 -2.74 8.13 -9.21
N PRO A 254 -2.15 7.62 -8.10
CA PRO A 254 -2.00 8.42 -6.90
C PRO A 254 -1.20 9.69 -7.22
N LYS A 255 -1.79 10.84 -6.94
CA LYS A 255 -1.11 12.14 -7.05
C LYS A 255 -0.39 12.42 -5.74
N TYR A 256 0.84 12.89 -5.84
CA TYR A 256 1.62 13.28 -4.66
C TYR A 256 1.51 14.79 -4.43
N CYS A 257 1.95 15.24 -3.26
CA CYS A 257 1.71 16.61 -2.81
C CYS A 257 3.02 17.32 -2.48
N ARG A 258 3.15 18.54 -3.00
CA ARG A 258 4.09 19.56 -2.53
C ARG A 258 3.35 20.62 -1.73
N ILE A 259 3.93 21.05 -0.63
CA ILE A 259 3.47 22.22 0.12
C ILE A 259 4.48 23.33 -0.11
N TRP A 260 4.04 24.40 -0.76
CA TRP A 260 4.82 25.61 -1.00
C TRP A 260 4.63 26.60 0.15
N LEU A 261 5.73 27.25 0.57
CA LEU A 261 5.69 28.43 1.41
C LEU A 261 5.36 29.65 0.54
N LEU A 262 4.42 30.49 0.97
CA LEU A 262 4.05 31.70 0.23
C LEU A 262 5.01 32.87 0.51
N ASN A 263 5.61 32.91 1.70
CA ASN A 263 6.63 33.90 2.06
C ASN A 263 7.95 33.19 2.39
N ASN A 264 9.04 33.68 1.82
CA ASN A 264 10.36 33.07 2.06
C ASN A 264 10.84 33.21 3.51
N GLU A 265 10.41 34.26 4.22
CA GLU A 265 10.71 34.45 5.65
C GLU A 265 10.09 33.37 6.54
N ASP A 266 9.04 32.67 6.08
CA ASP A 266 8.45 31.57 6.84
C ASP A 266 9.39 30.37 6.93
N TYR A 267 10.37 30.25 6.03
CA TYR A 267 11.42 29.23 6.12
C TYR A 267 12.22 29.34 7.42
N GLU A 268 12.56 30.57 7.85
CA GLU A 268 13.38 30.82 9.04
C GLU A 268 12.63 30.48 10.33
N LYS A 269 11.29 30.40 10.29
CA LYS A 269 10.45 30.04 11.43
C LYS A 269 10.33 28.52 11.61
N LEU A 270 10.71 27.72 10.61
CA LEU A 270 10.57 26.28 10.68
C LEU A 270 11.62 25.68 11.61
N PRO A 271 11.22 24.77 12.54
CA PRO A 271 12.17 23.98 13.30
C PRO A 271 13.17 23.25 12.42
N GLU A 272 14.43 23.16 12.87
CA GLU A 272 15.56 22.55 12.14
C GLU A 272 15.26 21.13 11.65
N LYS A 273 14.47 20.35 12.41
CA LYS A 273 14.04 19.01 11.99
C LYS A 273 13.23 18.99 10.68
N TYR A 274 12.61 20.10 10.29
CA TYR A 274 11.83 20.26 9.06
C TYR A 274 12.64 20.90 7.93
N SER A 275 13.57 21.80 8.24
CA SER A 275 14.33 22.57 7.25
C SER A 275 15.12 21.68 6.28
N GLN A 276 15.61 20.52 6.76
CA GLN A 276 16.31 19.53 5.94
C GLN A 276 15.47 18.92 4.80
N TYR A 277 14.14 19.00 4.87
CA TYR A 277 13.23 18.46 3.85
C TYR A 277 12.63 19.55 2.94
N ILE A 278 12.97 20.81 3.20
CA ILE A 278 12.55 21.94 2.37
C ILE A 278 13.53 22.08 1.21
N ASN A 279 12.96 22.17 0.01
CA ASN A 279 13.67 22.39 -1.24
C ASN A 279 13.40 23.82 -1.72
N GLU A 280 14.33 24.37 -2.49
CA GLU A 280 14.17 25.66 -3.14
C GLU A 280 14.03 25.47 -4.66
N TRP A 281 13.06 26.14 -5.25
CA TRP A 281 12.90 26.20 -6.70
C TRP A 281 12.49 27.60 -7.15
N LYS A 282 13.32 28.21 -8.01
CA LYS A 282 13.11 29.57 -8.54
C LYS A 282 12.81 30.62 -7.45
N GLY A 283 13.50 30.52 -6.31
CA GLY A 283 13.34 31.43 -5.19
C GLY A 283 12.06 31.22 -4.37
N SER A 284 11.37 30.09 -4.54
CA SER A 284 10.25 29.66 -3.70
C SER A 284 10.59 28.36 -2.98
N TYR A 285 10.20 28.26 -1.71
CA TYR A 285 10.46 27.08 -0.89
C TYR A 285 9.27 26.11 -0.88
N TYR A 286 9.54 24.81 -0.92
CA TYR A 286 8.52 23.79 -0.81
C TYR A 286 9.01 22.51 -0.11
N VAL A 287 8.10 21.75 0.47
CA VAL A 287 8.35 20.38 0.93
C VAL A 287 7.59 19.39 0.05
N ASP A 288 8.27 18.34 -0.41
CA ASP A 288 7.65 17.21 -1.08
C ASP A 288 7.24 16.16 -0.03
N LEU A 289 5.94 15.97 0.16
CA LEU A 289 5.44 15.09 1.23
C LEU A 289 5.79 13.63 1.01
N ASN A 290 5.86 13.17 -0.24
CA ASN A 290 6.18 11.78 -0.52
C ASN A 290 7.66 11.49 -0.27
N TYR A 291 8.54 12.39 -0.73
CA TYR A 291 9.97 12.31 -0.43
C TYR A 291 10.22 12.37 1.07
N TRP A 292 9.65 13.37 1.76
CA TRP A 292 9.82 13.52 3.20
C TRP A 292 9.32 12.28 3.97
N SER A 293 8.16 11.72 3.61
CA SER A 293 7.64 10.49 4.21
C SER A 293 8.59 9.29 4.00
N GLN A 294 9.11 9.11 2.79
CA GLN A 294 10.02 8.00 2.49
C GLN A 294 11.31 8.09 3.30
N GLU A 295 11.91 9.27 3.40
CA GLU A 295 13.15 9.48 4.15
C GLU A 295 12.98 9.36 5.67
N SER A 296 11.84 9.83 6.20
CA SER A 296 11.63 9.92 7.66
C SER A 296 10.97 8.69 8.28
N ILE A 297 10.00 8.09 7.60
CA ILE A 297 9.19 6.97 8.10
C ILE A 297 9.31 5.71 7.26
N GLY A 298 10.09 5.76 6.17
CA GLY A 298 10.46 4.59 5.37
C GLY A 298 9.38 4.08 4.43
N VAL A 299 8.30 4.84 4.26
CA VAL A 299 7.15 4.49 3.40
C VAL A 299 6.64 5.74 2.66
N GLY A 300 6.00 5.53 1.52
CA GLY A 300 5.31 6.61 0.81
C GLY A 300 4.17 7.19 1.65
N VAL A 301 3.95 8.49 1.51
CA VAL A 301 2.83 9.17 2.18
C VAL A 301 1.51 8.55 1.74
N TYR A 302 0.56 8.43 2.65
CA TYR A 302 -0.79 7.96 2.31
C TYR A 302 -1.44 8.93 1.31
N PRO A 303 -1.68 8.51 0.06
CA PRO A 303 -1.84 9.44 -1.05
C PRO A 303 -3.28 9.88 -1.25
N GLU A 304 -3.84 10.49 -0.21
CA GLU A 304 -5.20 11.02 -0.23
C GLU A 304 -5.21 12.49 0.18
N ILE A 305 -6.01 13.31 -0.50
CA ILE A 305 -6.05 14.77 -0.28
C ILE A 305 -6.33 15.12 1.18
N ARG A 306 -7.16 14.34 1.88
CA ARG A 306 -7.43 14.54 3.31
C ARG A 306 -6.17 14.43 4.19
N VAL A 307 -5.24 13.55 3.85
CA VAL A 307 -3.96 13.40 4.56
C VAL A 307 -3.07 14.62 4.28
N TYR A 308 -3.02 15.07 3.03
CA TYR A 308 -2.28 16.28 2.65
C TYR A 308 -2.80 17.53 3.36
N ASN A 309 -4.12 17.69 3.43
CA ASN A 309 -4.76 18.80 4.14
C ASN A 309 -4.46 18.76 5.65
N GLN A 310 -4.47 17.59 6.28
CA GLN A 310 -4.11 17.44 7.69
C GLN A 310 -2.65 17.80 7.97
N ILE A 311 -1.73 17.39 7.09
CA ILE A 311 -0.32 17.72 7.21
C ILE A 311 -0.11 19.22 6.98
N ASN A 312 -0.77 19.79 5.96
CA ASN A 312 -0.70 21.22 5.68
C ASN A 312 -1.23 22.08 6.83
N LYS A 313 -2.34 21.69 7.45
CA LYS A 313 -2.88 22.37 8.64
C LYS A 313 -1.86 22.39 9.79
N GLN A 314 -1.24 21.25 10.08
CA GLN A 314 -0.18 21.16 11.09
C GLN A 314 1.03 22.05 10.73
N PHE A 315 1.37 22.15 9.45
CA PHE A 315 2.45 23.01 8.97
C PHE A 315 2.13 24.51 9.11
N GLN A 316 0.89 24.90 8.81
CA GLN A 316 0.39 26.27 9.01
C GLN A 316 0.33 26.66 10.50
N GLU A 317 -0.07 25.73 11.37
CA GLU A 317 -0.07 25.92 12.82
C GLU A 317 1.35 26.18 13.35
N LEU A 318 2.37 25.48 12.84
CA LEU A 318 3.77 25.72 13.18
C LEU A 318 4.25 27.12 12.73
N LEU A 319 3.75 27.62 11.61
CA LEU A 319 4.07 28.94 11.08
C LEU A 319 3.27 30.08 11.74
N GLY A 320 2.25 29.74 12.54
CA GLY A 320 1.34 30.71 13.16
C GLY A 320 0.44 31.46 12.17
N ASN A 321 0.27 30.94 10.95
CA ASN A 321 -0.51 31.58 9.89
C ASN A 321 -1.22 30.54 8.99
N SER A 322 -2.55 30.57 8.97
CA SER A 322 -3.42 29.67 8.20
C SER A 322 -3.35 29.85 6.69
N GLU A 323 -2.72 30.93 6.20
CA GLU A 323 -2.55 31.22 4.78
C GLU A 323 -1.09 31.16 4.34
N ALA A 324 -0.17 30.67 5.19
CA ALA A 324 1.27 30.68 4.87
C ALA A 324 1.68 29.71 3.74
N THR A 325 0.79 28.82 3.33
CA THR A 325 1.15 27.68 2.48
C THR A 325 0.16 27.43 1.36
N LYS A 326 0.64 26.77 0.29
CA LYS A 326 -0.17 26.34 -0.85
C LYS A 326 0.12 24.87 -1.21
N ILE A 327 -0.94 24.08 -1.36
CA ILE A 327 -0.85 22.69 -1.84
C ILE A 327 -0.77 22.66 -3.36
N GLU A 328 0.17 21.89 -3.89
CA GLU A 328 0.27 21.51 -5.30
C GLU A 328 0.26 19.98 -5.41
N LEU A 329 -0.67 19.44 -6.19
CA LEU A 329 -0.73 18.02 -6.52
C LEU A 329 -0.03 17.75 -7.85
N TYR A 330 0.76 16.68 -7.93
CA TYR A 330 1.52 16.30 -9.14
C TYR A 330 1.48 14.80 -9.44
#